data_AF-A0A3N7DG37-F1
#
_entry.id   AF-A0A3N7DG37-F1
#
_cell.length_a   1.000
_cell.length_b   1.000
_cell.length_c   1.000
_cell.angle_alpha   90.00
_cell.angle_beta   90.00
_cell.angle_gamma   90.00
#
_symmetry.space_group_name_H-M   'P 1'
#
loop_
_entity.id
_entity.type
_entity.pdbx_description
1 polymer ?
#
loop_
_entity_poly.entity_id
_entity_poly.type
_entity_poly.pdbx_seq_one_letter_code
_entity_poly.pdbx_strand_id
1 'polypeptide(L)'
;MNEEIMIRIKVLEKLTVEEYHSLGETGYRSDAVYDINREGDELHFSFSFSLRKLEIPYQKQRSASAEDLEDYNLIIDQGHSLGAYHREQLVGVLIAEERTWNNSLWIDYLEVNAEFHRLGFGAALIRAAVEQARKEKFRLIMLETQNTNVPAILFYRSQGFEIDGLQFSLYDGEPGEQAVFMTYQL
;
A
#
# COMPACT_ATOMS: atom_id res chain seq x y z
N MET A 1 -23.33 9.35 21.97
CA MET A 1 -23.60 7.98 21.54
C MET A 1 -22.72 7.76 20.33
N ASN A 2 -21.55 7.12 20.49
CA ASN A 2 -20.70 6.78 19.35
C ASN A 2 -21.45 5.73 18.54
N GLU A 3 -21.87 6.06 17.32
CA GLU A 3 -22.28 5.03 16.37
C GLU A 3 -21.06 4.12 16.15
N GLU A 4 -21.24 2.83 16.42
CA GLU A 4 -20.20 1.83 16.21
C GLU A 4 -19.95 1.74 14.70
N ILE A 5 -18.75 2.09 14.26
CA ILE A 5 -18.39 2.05 12.84
C ILE A 5 -18.32 0.58 12.41
N MET A 6 -19.34 0.14 11.68
CA MET A 6 -19.36 -1.19 11.08
C MET A 6 -18.52 -1.20 9.79
N ILE A 7 -17.42 -1.95 9.83
CA ILE A 7 -16.52 -2.16 8.68
C ILE A 7 -16.91 -3.47 8.00
N ARG A 8 -17.25 -3.41 6.71
CA ARG A 8 -17.50 -4.62 5.90
C ARG A 8 -16.42 -4.76 4.84
N ILE A 9 -15.70 -5.88 4.86
CA ILE A 9 -14.73 -6.23 3.82
C ILE A 9 -15.37 -7.27 2.90
N LYS A 10 -15.22 -7.08 1.59
CA LYS A 10 -15.69 -8.02 0.55
C LYS A 10 -14.59 -8.16 -0.51
N VAL A 11 -14.61 -9.28 -1.23
CA VAL A 11 -13.88 -9.40 -2.50
C VAL A 11 -14.38 -8.29 -3.43
N LEU A 12 -13.44 -7.57 -4.02
CA LEU A 12 -13.74 -6.56 -5.02
C LEU A 12 -13.83 -7.27 -6.37
N GLU A 13 -14.95 -7.12 -7.07
CA GLU A 13 -15.17 -7.73 -8.39
C GLU A 13 -14.76 -6.79 -9.53
N LYS A 14 -14.81 -5.48 -9.27
CA LYS A 14 -14.45 -4.42 -10.21
C LYS A 14 -14.23 -3.12 -9.45
N LEU A 15 -13.33 -2.27 -9.94
CA LEU A 15 -13.19 -0.88 -9.51
C LEU A 15 -13.69 0.04 -10.63
N THR A 16 -14.84 0.67 -10.42
CA THR A 16 -15.40 1.65 -11.36
C THR A 16 -14.77 3.03 -11.18
N VAL A 17 -14.91 3.90 -12.18
CA VAL A 17 -14.46 5.31 -12.11
C VAL A 17 -15.17 6.04 -10.97
N GLU A 18 -16.48 5.83 -10.81
CA GLU A 18 -17.28 6.43 -9.74
C GLU A 18 -16.81 5.96 -8.36
N GLU A 19 -16.51 4.67 -8.20
CA GLU A 19 -15.98 4.11 -6.96
C GLU A 19 -14.58 4.63 -6.66
N TYR A 20 -13.69 4.71 -7.66
CA TYR A 20 -12.38 5.32 -7.49
C TYR A 20 -12.49 6.78 -7.03
N HIS A 21 -13.36 7.58 -7.65
CA HIS A 21 -13.61 8.94 -7.20
C HIS A 21 -14.20 9.03 -5.79
N SER A 22 -14.97 8.02 -5.35
CA SER A 22 -15.50 7.97 -3.99
C SER A 22 -14.42 7.79 -2.90
N LEU A 23 -13.20 7.39 -3.28
CA LEU A 23 -12.04 7.38 -2.40
C LEU A 23 -11.53 8.81 -2.08
N GLY A 24 -12.00 9.82 -2.80
CA GLY A 24 -11.62 11.21 -2.60
C GLY A 24 -10.28 11.56 -3.23
N GLU A 25 -9.58 12.55 -2.66
CA GLU A 25 -8.23 12.90 -3.09
C GLU A 25 -7.25 11.81 -2.65
N THR A 26 -6.75 11.04 -3.62
CA THR A 26 -5.78 9.96 -3.36
C THR A 26 -4.36 10.49 -3.32
N GLY A 27 -3.52 9.88 -2.47
CA GLY A 27 -2.14 10.32 -2.26
C GLY A 27 -1.77 10.38 -0.78
N TYR A 28 -0.74 11.15 -0.44
CA TYR A 28 -0.30 11.24 0.95
C TYR A 28 0.40 12.56 1.26
N ARG A 29 0.39 12.89 2.55
CA ARG A 29 1.17 13.96 3.14
C ARG A 29 2.08 13.39 4.20
N SER A 30 3.36 13.73 4.16
CA SER A 30 4.36 13.27 5.11
C SER A 30 5.12 14.44 5.73
N ASP A 31 5.23 14.43 7.07
CA ASP A 31 6.05 15.38 7.82
C ASP A 31 7.51 14.90 7.99
N ALA A 32 7.85 13.75 7.42
CA ALA A 32 9.15 13.12 7.52
C ALA A 32 9.50 12.33 6.24
N VAL A 33 10.75 11.92 6.12
CA VAL A 33 11.24 11.03 5.07
C VAL A 33 12.24 10.05 5.68
N TYR A 34 12.33 8.85 5.13
CA TYR A 34 13.50 8.00 5.37
C TYR A 34 14.61 8.39 4.40
N ASP A 35 15.67 9.01 4.93
CA ASP A 35 16.92 9.15 4.18
C ASP A 35 17.58 7.79 4.05
N ILE A 36 17.91 7.41 2.83
CA ILE A 36 18.56 6.13 2.52
C ILE A 36 19.99 6.42 2.09
N ASN A 37 20.94 6.10 2.96
CA ASN A 37 22.35 6.16 2.63
C ASN A 37 22.82 4.79 2.15
N ARG A 38 23.58 4.80 1.06
CA ARG A 38 24.20 3.62 0.47
C ARG A 38 25.70 3.78 0.56
N GLU A 39 26.35 2.88 1.28
CA GLU A 39 27.79 2.90 1.50
C GLU A 39 28.35 1.51 1.22
N GLY A 40 29.51 1.47 0.57
CA GLY A 40 30.19 0.22 0.30
C GLY A 40 31.24 0.28 -0.79
N ASP A 41 31.94 -0.82 -0.92
CA ASP A 41 32.91 -1.15 -1.95
C ASP A 41 32.55 -2.50 -2.62
N GLU A 42 33.50 -3.10 -3.32
CA GLU A 42 33.31 -4.38 -4.01
C GLU A 42 33.07 -5.57 -3.06
N LEU A 43 33.43 -5.46 -1.79
CA LEU A 43 33.39 -6.55 -0.81
C LEU A 43 32.32 -6.34 0.28
N HIS A 44 32.05 -5.08 0.62
CA HIS A 44 31.11 -4.72 1.67
C HIS A 44 30.14 -3.68 1.16
N PHE A 45 28.86 -3.91 1.39
CA PHE A 45 27.84 -2.99 0.95
C PHE A 45 26.69 -2.96 1.94
N SER A 46 26.21 -1.76 2.23
CA SER A 46 25.22 -1.52 3.25
C SER A 46 24.27 -0.41 2.86
N PHE A 47 23.06 -0.52 3.40
CA PHE A 47 22.05 0.53 3.35
C PHE A 47 21.68 0.89 4.77
N SER A 48 21.57 2.19 5.04
CA SER A 48 21.05 2.68 6.31
C SER A 48 19.85 3.60 6.07
N PHE A 49 18.87 3.45 6.93
CA PHE A 49 17.62 4.21 6.89
C PHE A 49 17.59 5.12 8.12
N SER A 50 17.48 6.43 7.88
CA SER A 50 17.37 7.42 8.95
C SER A 50 16.08 8.21 8.79
N LEU A 51 15.20 8.13 9.77
CA LEU A 51 13.98 8.93 9.76
C LEU A 51 14.34 10.39 10.07
N ARG A 52 14.11 11.27 9.11
CA ARG A 52 14.34 12.71 9.24
C ARG A 52 13.03 13.47 9.12
N LYS A 53 12.79 14.38 10.05
CA LYS A 53 11.67 15.33 9.98
C LYS A 53 11.93 16.36 8.88
N LEU A 54 10.91 16.66 8.09
CA LEU A 54 10.97 17.69 7.06
C LEU A 54 10.62 19.06 7.66
N GLU A 55 11.29 20.11 7.19
CA GLU A 55 10.91 21.49 7.51
C GLU A 55 9.60 21.87 6.82
N ILE A 56 9.43 21.43 5.57
CA ILE A 56 8.22 21.58 4.77
C ILE A 56 7.66 20.19 4.51
N PRO A 57 6.40 19.91 4.89
CA PRO A 57 5.78 18.60 4.65
C PRO A 57 5.78 18.26 3.16
N TYR A 58 6.14 17.02 2.85
CA TYR A 58 6.02 16.48 1.50
C TYR A 58 4.55 16.15 1.22
N GLN A 59 4.07 16.50 0.03
CA GLN A 59 2.71 16.19 -0.41
C GLN A 59 2.76 15.60 -1.81
N LYS A 60 2.19 14.41 -1.96
CA LYS A 60 2.03 13.74 -3.23
C LYS A 60 0.56 13.50 -3.49
N GLN A 61 0.10 13.98 -4.63
CA GLN A 61 -1.21 13.65 -5.14
C GLN A 61 -1.04 12.53 -6.17
N ARG A 62 -1.97 11.58 -6.16
CA ARG A 62 -2.07 10.56 -7.19
C ARG A 62 -3.44 10.65 -7.82
N SER A 63 -3.52 10.28 -9.08
CA SER A 63 -4.76 10.11 -9.82
C SER A 63 -4.58 8.94 -10.75
N ALA A 64 -5.56 8.04 -10.80
CA ALA A 64 -5.62 7.00 -11.80
C ALA A 64 -6.30 7.56 -13.05
N SER A 65 -5.68 7.33 -14.21
CA SER A 65 -6.31 7.47 -15.52
C SER A 65 -7.26 6.30 -15.77
N ALA A 66 -8.02 6.36 -16.88
CA ALA A 66 -8.88 5.24 -17.28
C ALA A 66 -8.06 3.98 -17.59
N GLU A 67 -6.87 4.13 -18.17
CA GLU A 67 -5.93 3.04 -18.47
C GLU A 67 -5.41 2.40 -17.17
N ASP A 68 -5.03 3.20 -16.18
CA ASP A 68 -4.62 2.68 -14.85
C ASP A 68 -5.75 1.85 -14.20
N LEU A 69 -7.00 2.29 -14.34
CA LEU A 69 -8.15 1.53 -13.83
C LEU A 69 -8.39 0.24 -14.62
N GLU A 70 -8.10 0.20 -15.92
CA GLU A 70 -8.15 -1.03 -16.71
C GLU A 70 -7.10 -2.03 -16.21
N ASP A 71 -5.86 -1.59 -15.99
CA ASP A 71 -4.79 -2.42 -15.45
C ASP A 71 -5.12 -2.93 -14.04
N TYR A 72 -5.65 -2.07 -13.17
CA TYR A 72 -6.16 -2.49 -11.87
C TYR A 72 -7.25 -3.56 -11.97
N ASN A 73 -8.16 -3.43 -12.93
CA ASN A 73 -9.22 -4.42 -13.10
C ASN A 73 -8.69 -5.77 -13.62
N LEU A 74 -7.61 -5.80 -14.41
CA LEU A 74 -6.93 -7.05 -14.79
C LEU A 74 -6.36 -7.78 -13.57
N ILE A 75 -5.87 -7.05 -12.56
CA ILE A 75 -5.40 -7.62 -11.29
C ILE A 75 -6.59 -8.05 -10.43
N ILE A 76 -7.66 -7.25 -10.37
CA ILE A 76 -8.88 -7.55 -9.61
C ILE A 76 -9.51 -8.86 -10.07
N ASP A 77 -9.53 -9.13 -11.38
CA ASP A 77 -10.06 -10.37 -11.99
C ASP A 77 -9.39 -11.65 -11.46
N GLN A 78 -8.21 -11.56 -10.81
CA GLN A 78 -7.56 -12.69 -10.15
C GLN A 78 -8.25 -13.13 -8.85
N GLY A 79 -9.13 -12.29 -8.27
CA GLY A 79 -9.95 -12.63 -7.11
C GLY A 79 -9.29 -12.44 -5.73
N HIS A 80 -8.14 -11.76 -5.67
CA HIS A 80 -7.42 -11.47 -4.43
C HIS A 80 -7.57 -10.02 -3.93
N SER A 81 -8.30 -9.20 -4.67
CA SER A 81 -8.51 -7.79 -4.34
C SER A 81 -9.73 -7.60 -3.44
N LEU A 82 -9.68 -6.59 -2.57
CA LEU A 82 -10.65 -6.38 -1.49
C LEU A 82 -11.16 -4.94 -1.47
N GLY A 83 -12.46 -4.80 -1.25
CA GLY A 83 -13.12 -3.52 -0.98
C GLY A 83 -13.52 -3.40 0.49
N ALA A 84 -13.30 -2.22 1.07
CA ALA A 84 -13.77 -1.86 2.39
C ALA A 84 -14.96 -0.90 2.28
N TYR A 85 -16.05 -1.25 2.95
CA TYR A 85 -17.32 -0.55 2.80
C TYR A 85 -17.79 0.02 4.14
N HIS A 86 -18.18 1.29 4.13
CA HIS A 86 -18.97 1.91 5.18
C HIS A 86 -20.40 2.08 4.67
N ARG A 87 -21.35 1.36 5.28
CA ARG A 87 -22.67 1.13 4.66
C ARG A 87 -22.45 0.59 3.24
N GLU A 88 -23.19 1.03 2.24
CA GLU A 88 -23.06 0.53 0.86
C GLU A 88 -22.00 1.29 0.03
N GLN A 89 -21.25 2.23 0.63
CA GLN A 89 -20.24 3.00 -0.07
C GLN A 89 -18.86 2.34 0.08
N LEU A 90 -18.13 2.22 -1.02
CA LEU A 90 -16.71 1.86 -1.01
C LEU A 90 -15.90 3.02 -0.43
N VAL A 91 -15.14 2.76 0.62
CA VAL A 91 -14.33 3.77 1.33
C VAL A 91 -12.86 3.37 1.44
N GLY A 92 -12.49 2.21 0.92
CA GLY A 92 -11.11 1.80 0.77
C GLY A 92 -10.98 0.58 -0.12
N VAL A 93 -9.80 0.41 -0.70
CA VAL A 93 -9.48 -0.68 -1.62
C VAL A 93 -8.10 -1.24 -1.32
N LEU A 94 -7.93 -2.54 -1.54
CA LEU A 94 -6.64 -3.22 -1.61
C LEU A 94 -6.65 -4.04 -2.90
N ILE A 95 -5.76 -3.72 -3.83
CA ILE A 95 -5.59 -4.45 -5.10
C ILE A 95 -4.36 -5.33 -4.95
N ALA A 96 -4.52 -6.63 -5.18
CA ALA A 96 -3.45 -7.59 -4.99
C ALA A 96 -3.31 -8.58 -6.16
N GLU A 97 -2.08 -8.74 -6.61
CA GLU A 97 -1.65 -9.61 -7.70
C GLU A 97 -1.04 -10.91 -7.13
N GLU A 98 -1.48 -12.06 -7.64
CA GLU A 98 -0.76 -13.32 -7.44
C GLU A 98 0.51 -13.36 -8.29
N ARG A 99 1.65 -13.53 -7.63
CA ARG A 99 2.94 -13.79 -8.29
C ARG A 99 3.27 -15.27 -8.19
N THR A 100 2.78 -16.03 -9.17
CA THR A 100 2.90 -17.50 -9.25
C THR A 100 4.35 -17.99 -9.18
N TRP A 101 5.31 -17.26 -9.78
CA TRP A 101 6.71 -17.69 -9.87
C TRP A 101 7.41 -17.88 -8.52
N ASN A 102 7.03 -17.15 -7.47
CA ASN A 102 7.61 -17.26 -6.12
C ASN A 102 6.55 -17.48 -5.02
N ASN A 103 5.33 -17.81 -5.42
CA ASN A 103 4.17 -18.03 -4.55
C ASN A 103 3.97 -16.87 -3.55
N SER A 104 3.87 -15.63 -4.05
CA SER A 104 3.63 -14.45 -3.21
C SER A 104 2.39 -13.69 -3.65
N LEU A 105 1.77 -13.00 -2.70
CA LEU A 105 0.71 -12.04 -2.97
C LEU A 105 1.31 -10.62 -2.93
N TRP A 106 1.22 -9.89 -4.04
CA TRP A 106 1.75 -8.54 -4.17
C TRP A 106 0.63 -7.52 -4.01
N ILE A 107 0.69 -6.67 -2.99
CA ILE A 107 -0.24 -5.53 -2.87
C ILE A 107 0.25 -4.44 -3.81
N ASP A 108 -0.49 -4.23 -4.89
CA ASP A 108 -0.19 -3.23 -5.92
C ASP A 108 -0.70 -1.84 -5.52
N TYR A 109 -1.89 -1.80 -4.92
CA TYR A 109 -2.54 -0.57 -4.51
C TYR A 109 -3.30 -0.74 -3.21
N LEU A 110 -3.15 0.23 -2.31
CA LEU A 110 -3.96 0.33 -1.09
C LEU A 110 -4.27 1.80 -0.82
N GLU A 111 -5.55 2.11 -0.75
CA GLU A 111 -6.05 3.46 -0.49
C GLU A 111 -7.29 3.38 0.40
N VAL A 112 -7.41 4.32 1.32
CA VAL A 112 -8.61 4.51 2.13
C VAL A 112 -8.98 5.98 2.02
N ASN A 113 -10.26 6.27 1.87
CA ASN A 113 -10.74 7.64 1.87
C ASN A 113 -10.28 8.35 3.15
N ALA A 114 -9.72 9.55 3.00
CA ALA A 114 -9.09 10.29 4.09
C ALA A 114 -10.01 10.55 5.29
N GLU A 115 -11.34 10.67 5.07
CA GLU A 115 -12.33 10.81 6.14
C GLU A 115 -12.44 9.55 7.03
N PHE A 116 -12.03 8.40 6.50
CA PHE A 116 -12.06 7.09 7.16
C PHE A 116 -10.69 6.66 7.68
N HIS A 117 -9.67 7.52 7.57
CA HIS A 117 -8.36 7.28 8.16
C HIS A 117 -8.42 7.20 9.69
N ARG A 118 -7.58 6.32 10.26
CA ARG A 118 -7.51 6.04 11.71
C ARG A 118 -8.82 5.48 12.32
N LEU A 119 -9.76 5.05 11.49
CA LEU A 119 -10.99 4.36 11.92
C LEU A 119 -10.91 2.83 11.75
N GLY A 120 -9.75 2.29 11.34
CA GLY A 120 -9.48 0.85 11.28
C GLY A 120 -9.72 0.18 9.92
N PHE A 121 -10.19 0.91 8.89
CA PHE A 121 -10.46 0.36 7.55
C PHE A 121 -9.21 -0.24 6.89
N GLY A 122 -8.09 0.49 6.86
CA GLY A 122 -6.84 -0.03 6.29
C GLY A 122 -6.35 -1.29 7.02
N ALA A 123 -6.43 -1.31 8.35
CA ALA A 123 -6.06 -2.49 9.14
C ALA A 123 -7.00 -3.67 8.87
N ALA A 124 -8.29 -3.43 8.62
CA ALA A 124 -9.25 -4.47 8.25
C ALA A 124 -8.96 -5.07 6.87
N LEU A 125 -8.60 -4.23 5.88
CA LEU A 125 -8.15 -4.69 4.55
C LEU A 125 -6.91 -5.59 4.66
N ILE A 126 -5.87 -5.16 5.39
CA ILE A 126 -4.65 -5.95 5.57
C ILE A 126 -4.94 -7.28 6.29
N ARG A 127 -5.75 -7.27 7.36
CA ARG A 127 -6.11 -8.52 8.06
C ARG A 127 -6.84 -9.50 7.13
N ALA A 128 -7.80 -9.01 6.35
CA ALA A 128 -8.52 -9.84 5.40
C ALA A 128 -7.59 -10.41 4.32
N ALA A 129 -6.66 -9.60 3.80
CA ALA A 129 -5.65 -10.07 2.84
C ALA A 129 -4.72 -11.15 3.45
N VAL A 130 -4.27 -10.97 4.70
CA VAL A 130 -3.47 -11.98 5.43
C VAL A 130 -4.26 -13.28 5.64
N GLU A 131 -5.53 -13.19 6.04
CA GLU A 131 -6.40 -14.35 6.23
C GLU A 131 -6.62 -15.12 4.92
N GLN A 132 -6.91 -14.41 3.83
CA GLN A 132 -7.06 -15.00 2.50
C GLN A 132 -5.75 -15.64 2.06
N ALA A 133 -4.63 -14.95 2.21
CA ALA A 133 -3.33 -15.42 1.75
C ALA A 133 -2.87 -16.69 2.49
N ARG A 134 -3.14 -16.78 3.80
CA ARG A 134 -2.93 -18.01 4.58
C ARG A 134 -3.78 -19.16 4.09
N LYS A 135 -5.07 -18.92 3.83
CA LYS A 135 -6.01 -19.94 3.34
C LYS A 135 -5.58 -20.49 1.98
N GLU A 136 -5.09 -19.61 1.11
CA GLU A 136 -4.62 -19.93 -0.24
C GLU A 136 -3.17 -20.43 -0.27
N LYS A 137 -2.48 -20.42 0.88
CA LYS A 137 -1.11 -20.92 1.09
C LYS A 137 -0.05 -20.16 0.29
N PHE A 138 -0.23 -18.85 0.14
CA PHE A 138 0.87 -17.99 -0.28
C PHE A 138 2.02 -18.08 0.73
N ARG A 139 3.24 -17.90 0.24
CA ARG A 139 4.46 -17.93 1.06
C ARG A 139 4.62 -16.68 1.90
N LEU A 140 4.28 -15.52 1.33
CA LEU A 140 4.33 -14.21 1.99
C LEU A 140 3.47 -13.19 1.22
N ILE A 141 3.27 -12.02 1.83
CA ILE A 141 2.72 -10.83 1.17
C ILE A 141 3.86 -9.82 0.97
N MET A 142 3.90 -9.17 -0.18
CA MET A 142 4.87 -8.13 -0.51
C MET A 142 4.17 -6.85 -0.95
N LEU A 143 4.85 -5.72 -0.76
CA LEU A 143 4.44 -4.43 -1.31
C LEU A 143 5.64 -3.52 -1.53
N GLU A 144 5.39 -2.41 -2.20
CA GLU A 144 6.33 -1.31 -2.40
C GLU A 144 5.70 0.00 -1.92
N THR A 145 6.50 0.90 -1.37
CA THR A 145 6.10 2.28 -1.10
C THR A 145 7.30 3.23 -1.12
N GLN A 146 7.05 4.53 -1.38
CA GLN A 146 8.11 5.52 -1.40
C GLN A 146 8.71 5.73 0.00
N ASN A 147 10.02 5.94 0.08
CA ASN A 147 10.72 6.37 1.30
C ASN A 147 10.17 7.70 1.89
N THR A 148 9.54 8.52 1.05
CA THR A 148 8.82 9.76 1.41
C THR A 148 7.44 9.49 2.02
N ASN A 149 6.84 8.32 1.78
CA ASN A 149 5.56 7.91 2.35
C ASN A 149 5.71 7.28 3.74
N VAL A 150 6.30 8.04 4.67
CA VAL A 150 6.50 7.60 6.06
C VAL A 150 5.19 7.15 6.73
N PRO A 151 4.02 7.80 6.53
CA PRO A 151 2.76 7.31 7.10
C PRO A 151 2.43 5.89 6.67
N ALA A 152 2.60 5.55 5.38
CA ALA A 152 2.36 4.19 4.88
C ALA A 152 3.38 3.20 5.45
N ILE A 153 4.68 3.54 5.46
CA ILE A 153 5.73 2.66 6.03
C ILE A 153 5.41 2.34 7.50
N LEU A 154 5.07 3.36 8.31
CA LEU A 154 4.72 3.16 9.72
C LEU A 154 3.41 2.37 9.88
N PHE A 155 2.44 2.61 9.01
CA PHE A 155 1.21 1.83 8.97
C PHE A 155 1.50 0.35 8.71
N TYR A 156 2.23 0.01 7.64
CA TYR A 156 2.57 -1.38 7.33
C TYR A 156 3.39 -2.05 8.44
N ARG A 157 4.37 -1.34 9.03
CA ARG A 157 5.09 -1.85 10.21
C ARG A 157 4.15 -2.17 11.37
N SER A 158 3.16 -1.32 11.64
CA SER A 158 2.16 -1.57 12.69
C SER A 158 1.26 -2.78 12.39
N GLN A 159 1.15 -3.19 11.12
CA GLN A 159 0.42 -4.39 10.70
C GLN A 159 1.31 -5.64 10.64
N GLY A 160 2.61 -5.53 10.99
CA GLY A 160 3.55 -6.64 11.04
C GLY A 160 4.42 -6.81 9.80
N PHE A 161 4.44 -5.84 8.88
CA PHE A 161 5.37 -5.84 7.76
C PHE A 161 6.77 -5.37 8.19
N GLU A 162 7.80 -5.93 7.56
CA GLU A 162 9.19 -5.53 7.73
C GLU A 162 9.76 -4.97 6.43
N ILE A 163 10.77 -4.09 6.53
CA ILE A 163 11.51 -3.62 5.34
C ILE A 163 12.40 -4.78 4.88
N ASP A 164 12.23 -5.20 3.63
CA ASP A 164 12.90 -6.37 3.05
C ASP A 164 13.79 -6.02 1.86
N GLY A 165 13.62 -4.82 1.28
CA GLY A 165 14.42 -4.39 0.14
C GLY A 165 14.24 -2.93 -0.22
N LEU A 166 15.00 -2.49 -1.22
CA LEU A 166 14.96 -1.13 -1.74
C LEU A 166 15.40 -1.08 -3.21
N GLN A 167 14.91 -0.08 -3.95
CA GLN A 167 15.35 0.18 -5.32
C GLN A 167 15.40 1.68 -5.60
N PHE A 168 16.62 2.18 -5.87
CA PHE A 168 16.86 3.60 -6.15
C PHE A 168 16.35 4.06 -7.52
N SER A 169 16.20 3.13 -8.46
CA SER A 169 15.92 3.43 -9.86
C SER A 169 14.52 2.99 -10.29
N LEU A 170 13.61 2.72 -9.35
CA LEU A 170 12.24 2.34 -9.69
C LEU A 170 11.45 3.54 -10.20
N TYR A 171 11.55 4.67 -9.51
CA TYR A 171 10.86 5.90 -9.88
C TYR A 171 11.75 6.74 -10.79
N ASP A 172 11.34 6.86 -12.05
CA ASP A 172 11.96 7.79 -13.00
C ASP A 172 11.30 9.17 -12.86
N GLY A 173 12.10 10.24 -12.94
CA GLY A 173 11.60 11.62 -12.93
C GLY A 173 11.15 12.21 -11.58
N GLU A 174 11.28 11.49 -10.46
CA GLU A 174 10.90 11.98 -9.11
C GLU A 174 12.14 12.11 -8.19
N PRO A 175 12.82 13.28 -8.19
CA PRO A 175 14.05 13.46 -7.43
C PRO A 175 13.84 13.23 -5.92
N GLY A 176 14.58 12.27 -5.37
CA GLY A 176 14.59 11.99 -3.93
C GLY A 176 13.63 10.91 -3.47
N GLU A 177 12.79 10.37 -4.36
CA GLU A 177 12.01 9.17 -4.06
C GLU A 177 12.82 7.89 -4.35
N GLN A 178 12.74 6.94 -3.44
CA GLN A 178 13.27 5.59 -3.61
C GLN A 178 12.20 4.60 -3.18
N ALA A 179 12.19 3.46 -3.87
CA ALA A 179 11.28 2.40 -3.54
C ALA A 179 11.75 1.64 -2.30
N VAL A 180 10.83 1.45 -1.36
CA VAL A 180 11.02 0.64 -0.15
C VAL A 180 10.11 -0.57 -0.26
N PHE A 181 10.70 -1.76 -0.34
CA PHE A 181 9.97 -3.01 -0.39
C PHE A 181 9.74 -3.52 1.03
N MET A 182 8.51 -3.92 1.31
CA MET A 182 8.13 -4.46 2.61
C MET A 182 7.44 -5.81 2.47
N THR A 183 7.65 -6.71 3.42
CA THR A 183 7.04 -8.06 3.40
C THR A 183 6.38 -8.42 4.71
N TYR A 184 5.36 -9.28 4.63
CA TYR A 184 4.71 -9.95 5.75
C TYR A 184 4.85 -11.47 5.57
N GLN A 185 5.45 -12.14 6.53
CA GLN A 185 5.61 -13.60 6.52
C GLN A 185 4.32 -14.26 7.05
N LEU A 186 3.75 -15.21 6.28
CA LEU A 186 2.43 -15.80 6.56
C LEU A 186 2.47 -16.94 7.58
#